data_AF-A0A9E1SAI4-F1
#
_entry.id   AF-A0A9E1SAI4-F1
#
_cell.length_a   1.000
_cell.length_b   1.000
_cell.length_c   1.000
_cell.angle_alpha   90.00
_cell.angle_beta   90.00
_cell.angle_gamma   90.00
#
_symmetry.space_group_name_H-M   'P 1'
#
loop_
_entity.id
_entity.type
_entity.pdbx_description
1 polymer ?
#
loop_
_entity_poly.entity_id
_entity_poly.type
_entity_poly.pdbx_seq_one_letter_code
_entity_poly.pdbx_strand_id
1 'polypeptide(L)'
;FIGGSITEMNGYRPMVCAMLEKRFPLTDFTFTQAGISSTCSDTGAFRLARDVLSKGPLDMLFVEFAVNDDQDGQKSLQNALRGMEGVIAQARKHNPKVDIVMTFFANENILDHLGKNKNPPSIAAHSQVAEHYGVSVNHLAQELSDLINAGKMDWKKYGGVHPNQYGNTMCASMIANSLLDIWSKPIAKNGQSKAHPQVSPLDPFSYVSGRFLDFDQIEIDQSWKKGIPDWPKENKGKVRSRFLGAPFIYANQAGAKLKVKFNGTAIGAYMLSGPDTAIIRCTIDGKESKEIDTLHRHSGFNYPMTVMFFNELSNSGHVLELEILKNRKGRMREGGEALRVLHFTGN
;
A
#
# COMPACT_ATOMS: atom_id res chain seq x y z
N PHE A 1 -8.40 -7.64 -5.80
CA PHE A 1 -7.19 -6.96 -6.32
C PHE A 1 -6.85 -5.79 -5.43
N ILE A 2 -5.65 -5.72 -4.88
CA ILE A 2 -5.17 -4.59 -4.06
C ILE A 2 -3.79 -4.15 -4.55
N GLY A 3 -3.59 -2.83 -4.68
CA GLY A 3 -2.32 -2.30 -5.17
C GLY A 3 -2.36 -0.79 -5.38
N GLY A 4 -1.38 -0.30 -6.15
CA GLY A 4 -1.22 1.09 -6.51
C GLY A 4 -2.10 1.55 -7.69
N SER A 5 -1.59 2.48 -8.48
CA SER A 5 -2.26 3.05 -9.66
C SER A 5 -2.42 2.03 -10.79
N ILE A 6 -1.48 1.09 -10.91
CA ILE A 6 -1.51 0.02 -11.91
C ILE A 6 -2.69 -0.94 -11.65
N THR A 7 -2.99 -1.23 -10.38
CA THR A 7 -4.20 -1.97 -10.00
C THR A 7 -5.47 -1.13 -10.10
N GLU A 8 -5.39 0.19 -9.81
CA GLU A 8 -6.55 1.08 -9.91
C GLU A 8 -7.07 1.22 -11.34
N MET A 9 -6.17 1.33 -12.33
CA MET A 9 -6.57 1.56 -13.72
C MET A 9 -7.30 0.37 -14.37
N ASN A 10 -7.87 0.62 -15.55
CA ASN A 10 -8.42 -0.42 -16.41
C ASN A 10 -7.32 -1.05 -17.27
N GLY A 11 -6.45 -1.83 -16.63
CA GLY A 11 -5.30 -2.50 -17.24
C GLY A 11 -5.37 -4.02 -17.08
N TYR A 12 -4.34 -4.62 -16.45
CA TYR A 12 -4.24 -6.06 -16.26
C TYR A 12 -5.42 -6.65 -15.46
N ARG A 13 -5.92 -5.92 -14.44
CA ARG A 13 -7.01 -6.36 -13.56
C ARG A 13 -8.27 -6.80 -14.34
N PRO A 14 -8.92 -5.95 -15.15
CA PRO A 14 -10.10 -6.37 -15.91
C PRO A 14 -9.79 -7.48 -16.92
N MET A 15 -8.57 -7.59 -17.46
CA MET A 15 -8.17 -8.69 -18.33
C MET A 15 -8.13 -10.03 -17.57
N VAL A 16 -7.61 -10.04 -16.34
CA VAL A 16 -7.61 -11.22 -15.46
C VAL A 16 -9.04 -11.58 -15.04
N CYS A 17 -9.88 -10.59 -14.70
CA CYS A 17 -11.31 -10.82 -14.41
C CYS A 17 -12.02 -11.51 -15.59
N ALA A 18 -11.89 -10.98 -16.80
CA ALA A 18 -12.51 -11.55 -17.99
C ALA A 18 -12.01 -12.97 -18.30
N MET A 19 -10.73 -13.25 -18.03
CA MET A 19 -10.17 -14.60 -18.17
C MET A 19 -10.79 -15.59 -17.18
N LEU A 20 -11.00 -15.18 -15.92
CA LEU A 20 -11.66 -16.00 -14.90
C LEU A 20 -13.12 -16.28 -15.25
N GLU A 21 -13.88 -15.25 -15.64
CA GLU A 21 -15.28 -15.39 -16.08
C GLU A 21 -15.39 -16.32 -17.28
N LYS A 22 -14.51 -16.16 -18.27
CA LYS A 22 -14.48 -17.03 -19.46
C LYS A 22 -14.17 -18.48 -19.11
N ARG A 23 -13.26 -18.72 -18.15
CA ARG A 23 -12.87 -20.07 -17.73
C ARG A 23 -13.96 -20.75 -16.90
N PHE A 24 -14.65 -19.99 -16.05
CA PHE A 24 -15.65 -20.51 -15.12
C PHE A 24 -17.00 -19.79 -15.33
N PRO A 25 -17.69 -20.02 -16.47
CA PRO A 25 -18.89 -19.28 -16.84
C PRO A 25 -20.11 -19.55 -15.96
N LEU A 26 -20.04 -20.58 -15.10
CA LEU A 26 -21.10 -20.93 -14.14
C LEU A 26 -20.83 -20.37 -12.73
N THR A 27 -19.68 -19.72 -12.52
CA THR A 27 -19.33 -19.09 -11.25
C THR A 27 -19.83 -17.65 -11.22
N ASP A 28 -20.53 -17.28 -10.16
CA ASP A 28 -20.86 -15.88 -9.89
C ASP A 28 -19.66 -15.18 -9.23
N PHE A 29 -19.06 -14.23 -9.93
CA PHE A 29 -17.86 -13.54 -9.47
C PHE A 29 -18.20 -12.20 -8.83
N THR A 30 -17.64 -11.96 -7.64
CA THR A 30 -17.54 -10.62 -7.06
C THR A 30 -16.09 -10.14 -7.12
N PHE A 31 -15.81 -9.15 -7.97
CA PHE A 31 -14.46 -8.60 -8.10
C PHE A 31 -14.27 -7.31 -7.28
N THR A 32 -13.52 -7.41 -6.18
CA THR A 32 -13.12 -6.25 -5.39
C THR A 32 -11.95 -5.49 -6.03
N GLN A 33 -12.23 -4.26 -6.50
CA GLN A 33 -11.24 -3.30 -7.00
C GLN A 33 -10.73 -2.40 -5.86
N ALA A 34 -9.67 -2.82 -5.20
CA ALA A 34 -9.05 -2.08 -4.10
C ALA A 34 -7.72 -1.42 -4.51
N GLY A 35 -7.58 -0.96 -5.75
CA GLY A 35 -6.43 -0.17 -6.19
C GLY A 35 -6.54 1.29 -5.73
N ILE A 36 -5.45 1.86 -5.21
CA ILE A 36 -5.38 3.30 -4.89
C ILE A 36 -4.03 3.83 -5.35
N SER A 37 -4.05 4.74 -6.33
CA SER A 37 -2.87 5.40 -6.87
C SER A 37 -1.96 5.96 -5.79
N SER A 38 -0.66 5.80 -6.00
CA SER A 38 0.42 6.31 -5.14
C SER A 38 0.55 5.66 -3.76
N THR A 39 -0.29 4.68 -3.43
CA THR A 39 -0.23 4.01 -2.12
C THR A 39 0.76 2.84 -2.13
N CYS A 40 1.46 2.68 -1.01
CA CYS A 40 2.47 1.66 -0.79
C CYS A 40 1.90 0.48 0.03
N SER A 41 2.70 -0.57 0.23
CA SER A 41 2.31 -1.80 0.92
C SER A 41 1.85 -1.58 2.37
N ASP A 42 2.43 -0.61 3.08
CA ASP A 42 2.00 -0.21 4.42
C ASP A 42 0.54 0.28 4.43
N THR A 43 0.21 1.19 3.53
CA THR A 43 -1.14 1.72 3.33
C THR A 43 -2.08 0.58 2.93
N GLY A 44 -1.59 -0.35 2.10
CA GLY A 44 -2.27 -1.61 1.78
C GLY A 44 -2.62 -2.44 3.02
N ALA A 45 -1.66 -2.66 3.92
CA ALA A 45 -1.85 -3.41 5.15
C ALA A 45 -2.88 -2.73 6.08
N PHE A 46 -2.79 -1.42 6.28
CA PHE A 46 -3.71 -0.69 7.17
C PHE A 46 -5.14 -0.58 6.64
N ARG A 47 -5.33 -0.61 5.31
CA ARG A 47 -6.66 -0.52 4.69
C ARG A 47 -7.26 -1.86 4.27
N LEU A 48 -6.53 -2.97 4.40
CA LEU A 48 -6.96 -4.27 3.88
C LEU A 48 -8.33 -4.67 4.45
N ALA A 49 -8.52 -4.51 5.76
CA ALA A 49 -9.79 -4.80 6.41
C ALA A 49 -10.96 -4.02 5.79
N ARG A 50 -10.81 -2.71 5.62
CA ARG A 50 -11.85 -1.82 5.06
C ARG A 50 -12.09 -2.09 3.58
N ASP A 51 -11.04 -2.21 2.78
CA ASP A 51 -11.14 -2.18 1.32
C ASP A 51 -11.30 -3.56 0.69
N VAL A 52 -10.90 -4.62 1.39
CA VAL A 52 -10.92 -6.00 0.87
C VAL A 52 -11.74 -6.91 1.78
N LEU A 53 -11.35 -7.07 3.05
CA LEU A 53 -11.95 -8.10 3.92
C LEU A 53 -13.41 -7.79 4.29
N SER A 54 -13.82 -6.52 4.26
CA SER A 54 -15.22 -6.11 4.49
C SER A 54 -16.16 -6.41 3.32
N LYS A 55 -15.63 -6.85 2.16
CA LYS A 55 -16.41 -7.00 0.92
C LYS A 55 -17.01 -8.39 0.73
N GLY A 56 -16.74 -9.31 1.65
CA GLY A 56 -17.20 -10.70 1.59
C GLY A 56 -16.03 -11.68 1.73
N PRO A 57 -16.26 -12.97 1.42
CA PRO A 57 -15.21 -13.98 1.40
C PRO A 57 -14.05 -13.54 0.48
N LEU A 58 -12.83 -13.79 0.94
CA LEU A 58 -11.63 -13.58 0.14
C LEU A 58 -11.12 -14.93 -0.37
N ASP A 59 -11.59 -15.36 -1.53
CA ASP A 59 -11.18 -16.64 -2.13
C ASP A 59 -9.85 -16.54 -2.88
N MET A 60 -9.61 -15.41 -3.53
CA MET A 60 -8.37 -15.14 -4.26
C MET A 60 -7.94 -13.66 -4.12
N LEU A 61 -6.66 -13.44 -3.84
CA LEU A 61 -6.06 -12.11 -3.72
C LEU A 61 -4.96 -11.92 -4.77
N PHE A 62 -5.17 -10.95 -5.66
CA PHE A 62 -4.10 -10.38 -6.48
C PHE A 62 -3.56 -9.14 -5.79
N VAL A 63 -2.25 -9.11 -5.54
CA VAL A 63 -1.56 -8.04 -4.81
C VAL A 63 -0.31 -7.55 -5.55
N GLU A 64 -0.12 -6.24 -5.61
CA GLU A 64 1.10 -5.63 -6.16
C GLU A 64 1.39 -4.29 -5.46
N PHE A 65 2.63 -4.12 -4.98
CA PHE A 65 3.10 -2.86 -4.39
C PHE A 65 4.60 -2.60 -4.61
N ALA A 66 5.36 -3.53 -5.22
CA ALA A 66 6.83 -3.42 -5.26
C ALA A 66 7.31 -2.14 -5.95
N VAL A 67 6.64 -1.71 -7.01
CA VAL A 67 6.96 -0.47 -7.73
C VAL A 67 6.56 0.78 -6.93
N ASN A 68 5.48 0.72 -6.14
CA ASN A 68 5.09 1.83 -5.26
C ASN A 68 6.04 1.93 -4.06
N ASP A 69 6.39 0.81 -3.45
CA ASP A 69 7.35 0.76 -2.34
C ASP A 69 8.73 1.30 -2.78
N ASP A 70 9.17 0.98 -4.00
CA ASP A 70 10.40 1.51 -4.59
C ASP A 70 10.28 2.99 -4.98
N GLN A 71 9.32 3.31 -5.86
CA GLN A 71 9.25 4.62 -6.50
C GLN A 71 8.59 5.67 -5.62
N ASP A 72 7.50 5.33 -4.94
CA ASP A 72 6.65 6.27 -4.19
C ASP A 72 7.06 6.34 -2.74
N GLY A 73 7.28 5.21 -2.09
CA GLY A 73 7.69 5.14 -0.69
C GLY A 73 9.20 5.26 -0.47
N GLN A 74 10.03 4.93 -1.48
CA GLN A 74 11.47 4.73 -1.33
C GLN A 74 11.79 3.89 -0.09
N LYS A 75 10.99 2.84 0.12
CA LYS A 75 11.03 2.04 1.34
C LYS A 75 12.33 1.25 1.41
N SER A 76 12.88 1.19 2.62
CA SER A 76 13.88 0.18 2.94
C SER A 76 13.28 -1.22 2.78
N LEU A 77 14.15 -2.23 2.67
CA LEU A 77 13.74 -3.63 2.64
C LEU A 77 12.82 -3.95 3.83
N GLN A 78 13.20 -3.55 5.04
CA GLN A 78 12.41 -3.83 6.25
C GLN A 78 11.01 -3.19 6.22
N ASN A 79 10.91 -1.92 5.80
CA ASN A 79 9.61 -1.24 5.74
C ASN A 79 8.69 -1.80 4.65
N ALA A 80 9.25 -2.20 3.49
CA ALA A 80 8.50 -2.89 2.45
C ALA A 80 8.06 -4.30 2.90
N LEU A 81 8.92 -4.99 3.66
CA LEU A 81 8.64 -6.32 4.22
C LEU A 81 7.47 -6.26 5.20
N ARG A 82 7.52 -5.36 6.21
CA ARG A 82 6.44 -5.20 7.20
C ARG A 82 5.09 -4.89 6.56
N GLY A 83 5.08 -4.06 5.52
CA GLY A 83 3.86 -3.72 4.77
C GLY A 83 3.31 -4.90 3.99
N MET A 84 4.15 -5.57 3.18
CA MET A 84 3.69 -6.69 2.37
C MET A 84 3.29 -7.89 3.25
N GLU A 85 4.08 -8.22 4.27
CA GLU A 85 3.75 -9.27 5.21
C GLU A 85 2.43 -8.99 5.93
N GLY A 86 2.19 -7.74 6.34
CA GLY A 86 0.91 -7.34 6.92
C GLY A 86 -0.28 -7.65 6.01
N VAL A 87 -0.16 -7.38 4.70
CA VAL A 87 -1.21 -7.71 3.72
C VAL A 87 -1.44 -9.22 3.63
N ILE A 88 -0.37 -10.00 3.47
CA ILE A 88 -0.45 -11.46 3.27
C ILE A 88 -0.97 -12.17 4.52
N ALA A 89 -0.41 -11.84 5.68
CA ALA A 89 -0.77 -12.46 6.95
C ALA A 89 -2.23 -12.16 7.33
N GLN A 90 -2.69 -10.92 7.15
CA GLN A 90 -4.09 -10.56 7.41
C GLN A 90 -5.04 -11.30 6.46
N ALA A 91 -4.71 -11.42 5.17
CA ALA A 91 -5.51 -12.19 4.22
C ALA A 91 -5.60 -13.67 4.62
N ARG A 92 -4.48 -14.31 4.94
CA ARG A 92 -4.39 -15.70 5.42
C ARG A 92 -5.11 -15.92 6.75
N LYS A 93 -5.09 -14.94 7.65
CA LYS A 93 -5.83 -14.98 8.92
C LYS A 93 -7.35 -14.92 8.68
N HIS A 94 -7.79 -14.09 7.73
CA HIS A 94 -9.20 -13.96 7.39
C HIS A 94 -9.74 -15.21 6.68
N ASN A 95 -8.99 -15.75 5.73
CA ASN A 95 -9.29 -17.01 5.08
C ASN A 95 -8.00 -17.86 4.95
N PRO A 96 -7.81 -18.91 5.76
CA PRO A 96 -6.63 -19.77 5.66
C PRO A 96 -6.48 -20.46 4.30
N LYS A 97 -7.55 -20.51 3.50
CA LYS A 97 -7.61 -21.17 2.19
C LYS A 97 -7.48 -20.22 1.00
N VAL A 98 -7.37 -18.90 1.22
CA VAL A 98 -7.26 -17.94 0.11
C VAL A 98 -6.08 -18.31 -0.80
N ASP A 99 -6.18 -18.15 -2.11
CA ASP A 99 -5.01 -18.21 -2.98
C ASP A 99 -4.51 -16.80 -3.29
N ILE A 100 -3.17 -16.62 -3.28
CA ILE A 100 -2.58 -15.29 -3.44
C ILE A 100 -1.61 -15.33 -4.63
N VAL A 101 -1.78 -14.35 -5.52
CA VAL A 101 -0.85 -14.08 -6.62
C VAL A 101 -0.27 -12.68 -6.40
N MET A 102 1.01 -12.64 -6.10
CA MET A 102 1.78 -11.40 -5.98
C MET A 102 2.39 -11.06 -7.33
N THR A 103 2.26 -9.82 -7.79
CA THR A 103 2.86 -9.37 -9.06
C THR A 103 3.90 -8.28 -8.83
N PHE A 104 5.06 -8.43 -9.48
CA PHE A 104 6.12 -7.44 -9.48
C PHE A 104 6.11 -6.63 -10.77
N PHE A 105 5.51 -5.46 -10.72
CA PHE A 105 5.63 -4.46 -11.79
C PHE A 105 6.99 -3.75 -11.76
N ALA A 106 7.32 -3.08 -12.85
CA ALA A 106 8.61 -2.45 -13.07
C ALA A 106 8.53 -0.92 -13.14
N ASN A 107 9.61 -0.28 -12.72
CA ASN A 107 10.02 1.06 -13.12
C ASN A 107 11.48 0.97 -13.63
N GLU A 108 12.05 2.07 -14.11
CA GLU A 108 13.43 2.07 -14.63
C GLU A 108 14.47 1.70 -13.56
N ASN A 109 14.27 2.10 -12.30
CA ASN A 109 15.17 1.75 -11.20
C ASN A 109 15.17 0.25 -10.91
N ILE A 110 13.99 -0.38 -10.87
CA ILE A 110 13.83 -1.83 -10.72
C ILE A 110 14.51 -2.54 -11.89
N LEU A 111 14.26 -2.11 -13.13
CA LEU A 111 14.88 -2.73 -14.31
C LEU A 111 16.41 -2.59 -14.31
N ASP A 112 16.96 -1.45 -13.90
CA ASP A 112 18.41 -1.26 -13.77
C ASP A 112 19.04 -2.23 -12.75
N HIS A 113 18.37 -2.46 -11.62
CA HIS A 113 18.82 -3.43 -10.62
C HIS A 113 18.75 -4.87 -11.18
N LEU A 114 17.61 -5.26 -11.75
CA LEU A 114 17.40 -6.61 -12.28
C LEU A 114 18.33 -6.93 -13.45
N GLY A 115 18.60 -5.96 -14.33
CA GLY A 115 19.58 -6.08 -15.42
C GLY A 115 21.02 -6.31 -14.94
N LYS A 116 21.30 -6.02 -13.67
CA LYS A 116 22.58 -6.29 -12.98
C LYS A 116 22.50 -7.53 -12.08
N ASN A 117 21.48 -8.36 -12.21
CA ASN A 117 21.18 -9.52 -11.37
C ASN A 117 21.07 -9.16 -9.87
N LYS A 118 20.49 -7.99 -9.56
CA LYS A 118 20.27 -7.53 -8.19
C LYS A 118 18.79 -7.27 -7.96
N ASN A 119 18.29 -7.64 -6.80
CA ASN A 119 16.95 -7.25 -6.37
C ASN A 119 17.00 -5.87 -5.70
N PRO A 120 16.19 -4.89 -6.15
CA PRO A 120 15.99 -3.66 -5.39
C PRO A 120 15.27 -3.98 -4.06
N PRO A 121 15.34 -3.09 -3.05
CA PRO A 121 14.84 -3.37 -1.70
C PRO A 121 13.38 -3.85 -1.65
N SER A 122 12.48 -3.30 -2.47
CA SER A 122 11.07 -3.68 -2.49
C SER A 122 10.84 -5.09 -3.05
N ILE A 123 11.52 -5.46 -4.15
CA ILE A 123 11.46 -6.81 -4.71
C ILE A 123 12.09 -7.82 -3.74
N ALA A 124 13.23 -7.50 -3.14
CA ALA A 124 13.87 -8.37 -2.16
C ALA A 124 12.95 -8.63 -0.96
N ALA A 125 12.32 -7.58 -0.41
CA ALA A 125 11.37 -7.69 0.69
C ALA A 125 10.15 -8.53 0.33
N HIS A 126 9.51 -8.23 -0.80
CA HIS A 126 8.27 -8.91 -1.19
C HIS A 126 8.54 -10.37 -1.59
N SER A 127 9.70 -10.68 -2.18
CA SER A 127 10.13 -12.06 -2.43
C SER A 127 10.34 -12.86 -1.14
N GLN A 128 10.96 -12.27 -0.11
CA GLN A 128 11.09 -12.93 1.20
C GLN A 128 9.72 -13.26 1.80
N VAL A 129 8.77 -12.32 1.74
CA VAL A 129 7.39 -12.58 2.18
C VAL A 129 6.75 -13.68 1.34
N ALA A 130 6.91 -13.63 0.01
CA ALA A 130 6.30 -14.62 -0.86
C ALA A 130 6.82 -16.04 -0.59
N GLU A 131 8.14 -16.20 -0.42
CA GLU A 131 8.78 -17.47 -0.08
C GLU A 131 8.29 -17.98 1.28
N HIS A 132 8.27 -17.13 2.31
CA HIS A 132 7.89 -17.50 3.67
C HIS A 132 6.42 -17.94 3.82
N TYR A 133 5.50 -17.28 3.09
CA TYR A 133 4.06 -17.59 3.14
C TYR A 133 3.59 -18.52 2.01
N GLY A 134 4.50 -19.01 1.16
CA GLY A 134 4.15 -19.88 0.02
C GLY A 134 3.24 -19.21 -1.01
N VAL A 135 3.48 -17.92 -1.30
CA VAL A 135 2.69 -17.12 -2.25
C VAL A 135 3.25 -17.30 -3.66
N SER A 136 2.36 -17.47 -4.65
CA SER A 136 2.76 -17.50 -6.05
C SER A 136 3.15 -16.11 -6.54
N VAL A 137 4.28 -16.00 -7.24
CA VAL A 137 4.82 -14.73 -7.74
C VAL A 137 4.76 -14.69 -9.27
N ASN A 138 4.06 -13.70 -9.80
CA ASN A 138 4.18 -13.28 -11.19
C ASN A 138 5.29 -12.22 -11.31
N HIS A 139 6.51 -12.67 -11.59
CA HIS A 139 7.70 -11.81 -11.61
C HIS A 139 7.85 -11.02 -12.93
N LEU A 140 6.81 -10.27 -13.31
CA LEU A 140 6.73 -9.50 -14.57
C LEU A 140 7.95 -8.59 -14.81
N ALA A 141 8.49 -7.97 -13.76
CA ALA A 141 9.67 -7.10 -13.87
C ALA A 141 10.94 -7.86 -14.34
N GLN A 142 11.10 -9.12 -13.95
CA GLN A 142 12.26 -9.93 -14.37
C GLN A 142 12.07 -10.37 -15.82
N GLU A 143 10.89 -10.86 -16.18
CA GLU A 143 10.57 -11.22 -17.57
C GLU A 143 10.80 -10.01 -18.50
N LEU A 144 10.34 -8.81 -18.10
CA LEU A 144 10.57 -7.60 -18.88
C LEU A 144 12.08 -7.27 -19.00
N SER A 145 12.83 -7.37 -17.90
CA SER A 145 14.29 -7.17 -17.90
C SER A 145 14.99 -8.15 -18.87
N ASP A 146 14.64 -9.43 -18.82
CA ASP A 146 15.23 -10.47 -19.65
C ASP A 146 14.90 -10.28 -21.13
N LEU A 147 13.65 -9.91 -21.45
CA LEU A 147 13.25 -9.61 -22.83
C LEU A 147 13.91 -8.34 -23.38
N ILE A 148 14.15 -7.34 -22.53
CA ILE A 148 14.92 -6.13 -22.91
C ILE A 148 16.37 -6.51 -23.21
N ASN A 149 17.02 -7.26 -22.31
CA ASN A 149 18.40 -7.72 -22.49
C ASN A 149 18.57 -8.61 -23.73
N ALA A 150 17.55 -9.40 -24.07
CA ALA A 150 17.51 -10.22 -25.28
C ALA A 150 17.15 -9.44 -26.56
N GLY A 151 16.90 -8.13 -26.49
CA GLY A 151 16.52 -7.29 -27.64
C GLY A 151 15.11 -7.59 -28.19
N LYS A 152 14.26 -8.28 -27.42
CA LYS A 152 12.89 -8.69 -27.83
C LYS A 152 11.82 -7.69 -27.38
N MET A 153 12.17 -6.82 -26.43
CA MET A 153 11.31 -5.80 -25.86
C MET A 153 12.09 -4.51 -25.58
N ASP A 154 11.36 -3.42 -25.39
CA ASP A 154 11.89 -2.17 -24.86
C ASP A 154 10.86 -1.51 -23.92
N TRP A 155 11.33 -0.55 -23.11
CA TRP A 155 10.52 0.16 -22.14
C TRP A 155 9.34 0.94 -22.76
N LYS A 156 9.55 1.49 -23.96
CA LYS A 156 8.54 2.25 -24.70
C LYS A 156 7.40 1.35 -25.18
N LYS A 157 7.73 0.16 -25.69
CA LYS A 157 6.76 -0.85 -26.14
C LYS A 157 5.96 -1.39 -24.95
N TYR A 158 6.60 -1.62 -23.81
CA TYR A 158 5.91 -1.97 -22.56
C TYR A 158 4.96 -0.86 -22.07
N GLY A 159 5.35 0.41 -22.28
CA GLY A 159 4.51 1.57 -22.04
C GLY A 159 4.79 2.34 -20.75
N GLY A 160 5.89 2.03 -20.06
CA GLY A 160 6.31 2.74 -18.86
C GLY A 160 5.76 2.17 -17.54
N VAL A 161 5.92 2.95 -16.46
CA VAL A 161 5.49 2.56 -15.10
C VAL A 161 3.99 2.26 -15.04
N HIS A 162 3.18 3.03 -15.78
CA HIS A 162 1.77 2.73 -16.02
C HIS A 162 1.70 2.08 -17.39
N PRO A 163 1.75 0.73 -17.49
CA PRO A 163 1.98 0.09 -18.77
C PRO A 163 0.81 0.40 -19.73
N ASN A 164 1.10 0.40 -21.03
CA ASN A 164 0.05 0.53 -22.04
C ASN A 164 -0.70 -0.82 -22.18
N GLN A 165 -1.54 -0.94 -23.21
CA GLN A 165 -2.27 -2.19 -23.47
C GLN A 165 -1.33 -3.40 -23.60
N TYR A 166 -0.18 -3.26 -24.24
CA TYR A 166 0.79 -4.35 -24.42
C TYR A 166 1.34 -4.82 -23.07
N GLY A 167 1.86 -3.90 -22.25
CA GLY A 167 2.44 -4.26 -20.94
C GLY A 167 1.40 -4.85 -19.96
N ASN A 168 0.17 -4.35 -19.98
CA ASN A 168 -0.93 -4.96 -19.22
C ASN A 168 -1.31 -6.34 -19.73
N THR A 169 -1.32 -6.53 -21.05
CA THR A 169 -1.58 -7.84 -21.68
C THR A 169 -0.49 -8.84 -21.30
N MET A 170 0.78 -8.42 -21.29
CA MET A 170 1.90 -9.24 -20.83
C MET A 170 1.68 -9.72 -19.40
N CYS A 171 1.37 -8.80 -18.47
CA CYS A 171 1.05 -9.15 -17.08
C CYS A 171 -0.12 -10.15 -16.98
N ALA A 172 -1.25 -9.85 -17.61
CA ALA A 172 -2.44 -10.69 -17.56
C ALA A 172 -2.21 -12.07 -18.19
N SER A 173 -1.42 -12.14 -19.27
CA SER A 173 -1.10 -13.39 -19.96
C SER A 173 -0.17 -14.27 -19.13
N MET A 174 0.83 -13.70 -18.44
CA MET A 174 1.69 -14.46 -17.52
C MET A 174 0.85 -15.08 -16.39
N ILE A 175 -0.02 -14.28 -15.75
CA ILE A 175 -0.95 -14.78 -14.72
C ILE A 175 -1.85 -15.89 -15.28
N ALA A 176 -2.47 -15.65 -16.45
CA ALA A 176 -3.37 -16.61 -17.07
C ALA A 176 -2.66 -17.93 -17.41
N ASN A 177 -1.46 -17.86 -18.00
CA ASN A 177 -0.68 -19.03 -18.37
C ASN A 177 -0.32 -19.87 -17.14
N SER A 178 0.11 -19.25 -16.04
CA SER A 178 0.40 -19.97 -14.79
C SER A 178 -0.83 -20.66 -14.24
N LEU A 179 -1.99 -19.99 -14.21
CA LEU A 179 -3.22 -20.57 -13.70
C LEU A 179 -3.76 -21.69 -14.61
N LEU A 180 -3.71 -21.49 -15.93
CA LEU A 180 -4.13 -22.50 -16.91
C LEU A 180 -3.24 -23.74 -16.89
N ASP A 181 -1.93 -23.60 -16.70
CA ASP A 181 -1.02 -24.75 -16.51
C ASP A 181 -1.45 -25.58 -15.30
N ILE A 182 -1.72 -24.92 -14.16
CA ILE A 182 -2.19 -25.60 -12.94
C ILE A 182 -3.53 -26.30 -13.19
N TRP A 183 -4.50 -25.62 -13.81
CA TRP A 183 -5.82 -26.18 -14.09
C TRP A 183 -5.87 -27.19 -15.23
N SER A 184 -4.78 -27.36 -15.99
CA SER A 184 -4.66 -28.43 -16.98
C SER A 184 -4.44 -29.80 -16.31
N LYS A 185 -3.97 -29.81 -15.06
CA LYS A 185 -3.69 -31.01 -14.29
C LYS A 185 -4.99 -31.57 -13.69
N PRO A 186 -5.18 -32.91 -13.64
CA PRO A 186 -6.37 -33.49 -13.05
C PRO A 186 -6.54 -33.07 -11.59
N ILE A 187 -7.73 -32.60 -11.22
CA ILE A 187 -8.09 -32.42 -9.82
C ILE A 187 -8.37 -33.81 -9.23
N ALA A 188 -7.82 -34.11 -8.06
CA ALA A 188 -8.11 -35.36 -7.36
C ALA A 188 -9.64 -35.52 -7.19
N LYS A 189 -10.16 -36.75 -7.30
CA LYS A 189 -11.60 -37.03 -7.25
C LYS A 189 -12.32 -36.49 -6.00
N ASN A 190 -11.57 -36.31 -4.90
CA ASN A 190 -12.01 -35.69 -3.65
C ASN A 190 -11.17 -34.43 -3.30
N GLY A 191 -10.72 -33.70 -4.33
CA GLY A 191 -9.93 -32.49 -4.17
C GLY A 191 -10.72 -31.42 -3.43
N GLN A 192 -10.30 -31.12 -2.20
CA GLN A 192 -10.87 -30.04 -1.41
C GLN A 192 -9.83 -28.94 -1.22
N SER A 193 -10.30 -27.69 -1.19
CA SER A 193 -9.44 -26.57 -0.80
C SER A 193 -8.95 -26.76 0.64
N LYS A 194 -7.62 -26.67 0.81
CA LYS A 194 -6.91 -26.87 2.08
C LYS A 194 -6.42 -25.53 2.61
N ALA A 195 -6.33 -25.43 3.93
CA ALA A 195 -5.67 -24.30 4.55
C ALA A 195 -4.17 -24.33 4.18
N HIS A 196 -3.62 -23.16 3.85
CA HIS A 196 -2.19 -22.95 3.73
C HIS A 196 -1.53 -23.07 5.12
N PRO A 197 -0.27 -23.51 5.22
CA PRO A 197 0.44 -23.60 6.49
C PRO A 197 0.46 -22.26 7.24
N GLN A 198 0.21 -22.30 8.55
CA GLN A 198 0.38 -21.13 9.40
C GLN A 198 1.86 -20.96 9.73
N VAL A 199 2.38 -19.76 9.50
CA VAL A 199 3.76 -19.39 9.81
C VAL A 199 3.78 -18.17 10.73
N SER A 200 4.83 -18.06 11.56
CA SER A 200 5.06 -16.85 12.38
C SER A 200 5.52 -15.69 11.51
N PRO A 201 5.26 -14.43 11.88
CA PRO A 201 5.79 -13.28 11.15
C PRO A 201 7.32 -13.29 11.04
N LEU A 202 7.85 -12.87 9.89
CA LEU A 202 9.27 -12.64 9.60
C LEU A 202 9.83 -11.51 10.46
N ASP A 203 9.05 -10.43 10.63
CA ASP A 203 9.40 -9.30 11.47
C ASP A 203 8.38 -9.17 12.63
N PRO A 204 8.83 -9.08 13.90
CA PRO A 204 7.92 -8.99 15.04
C PRO A 204 7.07 -7.71 15.06
N PHE A 205 7.46 -6.69 14.29
CA PHE A 205 6.73 -5.43 14.13
C PHE A 205 6.02 -5.32 12.78
N SER A 206 5.86 -6.45 12.09
CA SER A 206 5.07 -6.56 10.87
C SER A 206 3.63 -6.08 11.06
N TYR A 207 3.03 -5.51 10.02
CA TYR A 207 1.70 -4.89 10.08
C TYR A 207 0.56 -5.91 10.00
N VAL A 208 0.74 -7.07 10.65
CA VAL A 208 -0.21 -8.20 10.67
C VAL A 208 -1.50 -7.90 11.42
N SER A 209 -1.51 -6.83 12.23
CA SER A 209 -2.69 -6.28 12.92
C SER A 209 -3.00 -4.84 12.46
N GLY A 210 -2.42 -4.43 11.33
CA GLY A 210 -2.56 -3.12 10.74
C GLY A 210 -4.02 -2.77 10.47
N ARG A 211 -4.46 -1.60 10.96
CA ARG A 211 -5.81 -1.07 10.77
C ARG A 211 -5.82 0.45 10.77
N PHE A 212 -6.89 1.02 10.24
CA PHE A 212 -7.26 2.40 10.56
C PHE A 212 -7.90 2.47 11.94
N LEU A 213 -7.52 3.50 12.70
CA LEU A 213 -8.13 3.83 13.98
C LEU A 213 -9.45 4.55 13.77
N ASP A 214 -10.34 4.42 14.75
CA ASP A 214 -11.65 5.05 14.72
C ASP A 214 -11.51 6.58 14.79
N PHE A 215 -12.22 7.24 13.89
CA PHE A 215 -12.20 8.68 13.71
C PHE A 215 -12.70 9.42 14.96
N ASP A 216 -13.68 8.84 15.67
CA ASP A 216 -14.30 9.45 16.85
C ASP A 216 -13.40 9.38 18.08
N GLN A 217 -12.48 8.42 18.14
CA GLN A 217 -11.55 8.21 19.26
C GLN A 217 -10.38 9.19 19.26
N ILE A 218 -10.21 10.00 18.21
CA ILE A 218 -9.12 10.98 18.13
C ILE A 218 -9.50 12.25 18.89
N GLU A 219 -8.79 12.55 19.96
CA GLU A 219 -9.01 13.73 20.79
C GLU A 219 -8.30 14.92 20.14
N ILE A 220 -9.05 15.97 19.79
CA ILE A 220 -8.53 17.14 19.10
C ILE A 220 -8.76 18.41 19.93
N ASP A 221 -7.84 19.37 19.85
CA ASP A 221 -8.08 20.70 20.43
C ASP A 221 -8.95 21.60 19.51
N GLN A 222 -9.22 22.83 19.96
CA GLN A 222 -10.08 23.79 19.24
C GLN A 222 -9.52 24.25 17.87
N SER A 223 -8.25 23.99 17.58
CA SER A 223 -7.57 24.35 16.33
C SER A 223 -7.85 23.36 15.20
N TRP A 224 -8.36 22.18 15.52
CA TRP A 224 -8.60 21.09 14.58
C TRP A 224 -10.06 20.99 14.17
N LYS A 225 -10.27 20.41 13.00
CA LYS A 225 -11.58 20.08 12.45
C LYS A 225 -11.64 18.59 12.11
N LYS A 226 -12.86 18.06 12.21
CA LYS A 226 -13.26 16.72 11.80
C LYS A 226 -14.33 16.85 10.72
N GLY A 227 -14.04 16.43 9.50
CA GLY A 227 -14.98 16.53 8.38
C GLY A 227 -14.30 16.74 7.03
N ILE A 228 -15.07 17.11 6.01
CA ILE A 228 -14.56 17.37 4.66
C ILE A 228 -13.93 18.78 4.64
N PRO A 229 -12.64 18.94 4.29
CA PRO A 229 -12.02 20.26 4.16
C PRO A 229 -12.73 21.12 3.10
N ASP A 230 -12.83 22.44 3.33
CA ASP A 230 -13.25 23.40 2.30
C ASP A 230 -12.07 23.58 1.33
N TRP A 231 -11.88 22.58 0.46
CA TRP A 231 -10.71 22.49 -0.44
C TRP A 231 -10.41 23.78 -1.21
N PRO A 232 -11.40 24.51 -1.77
CA PRO A 232 -11.14 25.81 -2.41
C PRO A 232 -10.48 26.87 -1.52
N LYS A 233 -10.66 26.81 -0.20
CA LYS A 233 -10.14 27.82 0.76
C LYS A 233 -9.02 27.30 1.66
N GLU A 234 -9.03 26.01 1.96
CA GLU A 234 -8.18 25.39 2.97
C GLU A 234 -7.08 24.52 2.36
N ASN A 235 -6.74 24.71 1.08
CA ASN A 235 -5.70 23.93 0.41
C ASN A 235 -4.74 24.77 -0.43
N LYS A 236 -3.54 24.23 -0.59
CA LYS A 236 -2.70 24.51 -1.75
C LYS A 236 -2.56 23.25 -2.59
N GLY A 237 -2.50 23.41 -3.91
CA GLY A 237 -2.28 22.32 -4.86
C GLY A 237 -3.53 21.46 -5.14
N LYS A 238 -3.44 20.63 -6.18
CA LYS A 238 -4.56 19.78 -6.62
C LYS A 238 -4.85 18.68 -5.60
N VAL A 239 -6.11 18.27 -5.50
CA VAL A 239 -6.58 17.11 -4.72
C VAL A 239 -7.24 16.15 -5.69
N ARG A 240 -6.93 14.85 -5.58
CA ARG A 240 -7.57 13.84 -6.46
C ARG A 240 -9.05 13.73 -6.10
N SER A 241 -9.91 13.55 -7.10
CA SER A 241 -11.37 13.50 -6.96
C SER A 241 -11.84 12.54 -5.85
N ARG A 242 -11.20 11.37 -5.73
CA ARG A 242 -11.51 10.37 -4.69
C ARG A 242 -11.38 10.88 -3.24
N PHE A 243 -10.61 11.93 -3.00
CA PHE A 243 -10.40 12.49 -1.66
C PHE A 243 -11.21 13.75 -1.40
N LEU A 244 -11.87 14.32 -2.42
CA LEU A 244 -12.62 15.57 -2.26
C LEU A 244 -13.79 15.44 -1.29
N GLY A 245 -14.47 14.29 -1.29
CA GLY A 245 -15.60 14.01 -0.39
C GLY A 245 -15.26 13.16 0.84
N ALA A 246 -13.98 12.86 1.08
CA ALA A 246 -13.58 12.05 2.23
C ALA A 246 -13.50 12.94 3.50
N PRO A 247 -13.86 12.42 4.69
CA PRO A 247 -13.63 13.12 5.94
C PRO A 247 -12.14 13.07 6.34
N PHE A 248 -11.68 14.14 6.97
CA PHE A 248 -10.31 14.33 7.46
C PHE A 248 -10.32 14.85 8.90
N ILE A 249 -9.25 14.53 9.62
CA ILE A 249 -8.81 15.25 10.80
C ILE A 249 -7.75 16.23 10.33
N TYR A 250 -8.03 17.52 10.42
CA TYR A 250 -7.16 18.52 9.82
C TYR A 250 -7.07 19.84 10.59
N ALA A 251 -5.92 20.48 10.47
CA ALA A 251 -5.61 21.81 10.98
C ALA A 251 -4.59 22.47 10.05
N ASN A 252 -4.46 23.80 10.13
CA ASN A 252 -3.58 24.59 9.27
C ASN A 252 -2.79 25.69 10.03
N GLN A 253 -2.55 25.48 11.32
CA GLN A 253 -1.83 26.42 12.17
C GLN A 253 -0.82 25.72 13.07
N ALA A 254 0.35 26.33 13.25
CA ALA A 254 1.31 25.92 14.25
C ALA A 254 0.73 25.98 15.68
N GLY A 255 1.18 25.07 16.54
CA GLY A 255 0.72 24.92 17.91
C GLY A 255 -0.55 24.08 18.07
N ALA A 256 -1.24 23.72 16.97
CA ALA A 256 -2.40 22.84 17.02
C ALA A 256 -1.99 21.44 17.52
N LYS A 257 -2.76 20.90 18.48
CA LYS A 257 -2.47 19.62 19.15
C LYS A 257 -3.62 18.63 19.08
N LEU A 258 -3.27 17.35 18.97
CA LEU A 258 -4.21 16.24 19.11
C LEU A 258 -3.59 15.09 19.91
N LYS A 259 -4.44 14.19 20.42
CA LYS A 259 -4.04 12.96 21.09
C LYS A 259 -4.72 11.74 20.48
N VAL A 260 -3.97 10.65 20.38
CA VAL A 260 -4.46 9.36 19.89
C VAL A 260 -4.13 8.28 20.92
N LYS A 261 -5.16 7.63 21.45
CA LYS A 261 -5.02 6.43 22.27
C LYS A 261 -5.11 5.21 21.37
N PHE A 262 -4.19 4.27 21.52
CA PHE A 262 -4.20 3.03 20.75
C PHE A 262 -3.52 1.91 21.52
N ASN A 263 -3.83 0.67 21.16
CA ASN A 263 -3.10 -0.51 21.61
C ASN A 263 -2.36 -1.10 20.42
N GLY A 264 -1.09 -1.43 20.59
CA GLY A 264 -0.31 -2.08 19.54
C GLY A 264 1.15 -1.65 19.47
N THR A 265 1.84 -2.05 18.41
CA THR A 265 3.28 -1.89 18.19
C THR A 265 3.64 -0.75 17.24
N ALA A 266 2.64 -0.17 16.55
CA ALA A 266 2.88 0.94 15.63
C ALA A 266 1.74 1.96 15.60
N ILE A 267 2.09 3.21 15.30
CA ILE A 267 1.17 4.34 15.09
C ILE A 267 1.68 5.23 13.94
N GLY A 268 0.75 5.65 13.09
CA GLY A 268 1.03 6.52 11.95
C GLY A 268 -0.22 7.25 11.45
N ALA A 269 -0.11 7.87 10.29
CA ALA A 269 -1.21 8.55 9.62
C ALA A 269 -1.19 8.31 8.11
N TYR A 270 -2.32 7.84 7.57
CA TYR A 270 -2.62 7.95 6.15
C TYR A 270 -3.18 9.34 5.86
N MET A 271 -2.42 10.14 5.12
CA MET A 271 -2.62 11.58 4.98
C MET A 271 -2.43 12.06 3.54
N LEU A 272 -2.84 13.29 3.26
CA LEU A 272 -2.43 14.00 2.05
C LEU A 272 -1.30 14.99 2.34
N SER A 273 -0.14 14.73 1.76
CA SER A 273 1.02 15.63 1.78
C SER A 273 0.92 16.63 0.64
N GLY A 274 0.42 17.83 0.93
CA GLY A 274 0.31 18.95 -0.02
C GLY A 274 1.51 19.92 0.01
N PRO A 275 1.54 20.91 -0.89
CA PRO A 275 2.56 21.98 -0.89
C PRO A 275 2.64 22.78 0.41
N ASP A 276 1.59 22.78 1.22
CA ASP A 276 1.49 23.49 2.48
C ASP A 276 1.59 22.56 3.70
N THR A 277 2.04 21.32 3.52
CA THR A 277 2.07 20.34 4.60
C THR A 277 3.05 20.71 5.72
N ALA A 278 2.74 20.28 6.93
CA ALA A 278 3.41 20.66 8.17
C ALA A 278 4.72 19.92 8.46
N ILE A 279 5.51 20.49 9.36
CA ILE A 279 6.39 19.69 10.23
C ILE A 279 5.58 19.39 11.49
N ILE A 280 5.60 18.14 11.95
CA ILE A 280 4.89 17.71 13.16
C ILE A 280 5.88 17.23 14.20
N ARG A 281 5.56 17.40 15.47
CA ARG A 281 6.19 16.70 16.59
C ARG A 281 5.25 15.59 17.06
N CYS A 282 5.76 14.38 17.13
CA CYS A 282 5.04 13.22 17.65
C CYS A 282 5.75 12.75 18.92
N THR A 283 5.02 12.73 20.03
CA THR A 283 5.51 12.26 21.33
C THR A 283 4.69 11.05 21.78
N ILE A 284 5.36 9.94 22.08
CA ILE A 284 4.72 8.71 22.56
C ILE A 284 4.92 8.59 24.08
N ASP A 285 3.82 8.41 24.80
CA ASP A 285 3.77 8.20 26.26
C ASP A 285 4.50 9.27 27.10
N GLY A 286 4.65 10.49 26.56
CA GLY A 286 5.40 11.58 27.18
C GLY A 286 6.92 11.33 27.30
N LYS A 287 7.46 10.30 26.66
CA LYS A 287 8.85 9.85 26.85
C LYS A 287 9.71 10.06 25.61
N GLU A 288 9.30 9.55 24.47
CA GLU A 288 10.06 9.61 23.22
C GLU A 288 9.37 10.58 22.25
N SER A 289 10.15 11.47 21.64
CA SER A 289 9.63 12.49 20.74
C SER A 289 10.44 12.58 19.45
N LYS A 290 9.75 12.73 18.31
CA LYS A 290 10.34 12.87 16.98
C LYS A 290 9.71 14.05 16.24
N GLU A 291 10.52 14.84 15.54
CA GLU A 291 10.01 15.79 14.55
C GLU A 291 10.02 15.15 13.16
N ILE A 292 8.92 15.27 12.45
CA ILE A 292 8.72 14.66 11.13
C ILE A 292 8.32 15.75 10.16
N ASP A 293 9.14 15.96 9.13
CA ASP A 293 8.73 16.75 7.97
C ASP A 293 7.81 15.88 7.11
N THR A 294 6.55 16.29 6.98
CA THR A 294 5.56 15.53 6.21
C THR A 294 5.62 15.80 4.70
N LEU A 295 6.55 16.65 4.24
CA LEU A 295 6.75 16.86 2.80
C LEU A 295 7.23 15.59 2.12
N HIS A 296 6.53 15.25 1.06
CA HIS A 296 6.95 14.29 0.06
C HIS A 296 7.52 14.96 -1.19
N ARG A 297 8.36 14.28 -1.96
CA ARG A 297 8.87 14.78 -3.26
C ARG A 297 7.76 15.10 -4.27
N HIS A 298 6.59 14.47 -4.12
CA HIS A 298 5.41 14.71 -4.94
C HIS A 298 4.42 15.72 -4.34
N SER A 299 4.80 16.47 -3.30
CA SER A 299 3.97 17.52 -2.67
C SER A 299 3.79 18.77 -3.53
N GLY A 300 3.86 18.66 -4.86
CA GLY A 300 3.34 19.69 -5.77
C GLY A 300 1.80 19.67 -5.83
N PHE A 301 1.20 18.59 -5.33
CA PHE A 301 -0.23 18.41 -5.11
C PHE A 301 -0.43 17.64 -3.79
N ASN A 302 -1.67 17.46 -3.36
CA ASN A 302 -2.03 16.73 -2.14
C ASN A 302 -1.84 15.21 -2.36
N TYR A 303 -0.61 14.74 -2.12
CA TYR A 303 -0.15 13.38 -2.39
C TYR A 303 -0.58 12.40 -1.29
N PRO A 304 -1.30 11.30 -1.59
CA PRO A 304 -1.67 10.34 -0.56
C PRO A 304 -0.47 9.47 -0.15
N MET A 305 -0.18 9.42 1.15
CA MET A 305 0.90 8.60 1.71
C MET A 305 0.61 8.23 3.15
N THR A 306 1.21 7.13 3.62
CA THR A 306 1.25 6.80 5.04
C THR A 306 2.58 7.24 5.63
N VAL A 307 2.52 8.00 6.73
CA VAL A 307 3.69 8.38 7.52
C VAL A 307 3.64 7.60 8.83
N MET A 308 4.63 6.75 9.07
CA MET A 308 4.77 6.06 10.35
C MET A 308 5.52 6.94 11.35
N PHE A 309 4.96 7.11 12.55
CA PHE A 309 5.58 7.91 13.60
C PHE A 309 6.45 7.05 14.51
N PHE A 310 5.90 5.92 14.93
CA PHE A 310 6.58 4.87 15.69
C PHE A 310 6.10 3.51 15.18
N ASN A 311 7.01 2.57 15.01
CA ASN A 311 6.72 1.28 14.39
C ASN A 311 7.46 0.11 15.05
N GLU A 312 8.00 0.32 16.25
CA GLU A 312 8.73 -0.68 17.05
C GLU A 312 8.40 -0.56 18.55
N LEU A 313 7.13 -0.24 18.86
CA LEU A 313 6.66 -0.11 20.23
C LEU A 313 6.38 -1.48 20.86
N SER A 314 6.34 -1.53 22.20
CA SER A 314 5.81 -2.71 22.90
C SER A 314 4.35 -2.94 22.55
N ASN A 315 3.89 -4.19 22.53
CA ASN A 315 2.49 -4.48 22.27
C ASN A 315 1.64 -4.19 23.52
N SER A 316 1.32 -2.92 23.74
CA SER A 316 0.62 -2.42 24.91
C SER A 316 -0.26 -1.21 24.57
N GLY A 317 -0.90 -0.61 25.58
CA GLY A 317 -1.63 0.65 25.40
C GLY A 317 -0.69 1.85 25.43
N HIS A 318 -0.91 2.78 24.49
CA HIS A 318 -0.09 3.96 24.29
C HIS A 318 -0.93 5.22 24.07
N VAL A 319 -0.31 6.37 24.32
CA VAL A 319 -0.86 7.69 24.00
C VAL A 319 0.13 8.43 23.11
N LEU A 320 -0.26 8.70 21.87
CA LEU A 320 0.43 9.63 20.99
C LEU A 320 -0.09 11.05 21.26
N GLU A 321 0.83 12.00 21.46
CA GLU A 321 0.57 13.42 21.36
C GLU A 321 1.21 13.96 20.07
N LEU A 322 0.45 14.70 19.28
CA LEU A 322 0.91 15.31 18.03
C LEU A 322 0.74 16.82 18.09
N GLU A 323 1.77 17.56 17.71
CA GLU A 323 1.78 19.02 17.60
C GLU A 323 2.24 19.47 16.20
N ILE A 324 1.50 20.39 15.57
CA ILE A 324 1.96 21.06 14.34
C ILE A 324 3.01 22.11 14.73
N LEU A 325 4.20 22.05 14.13
CA LEU A 325 5.27 23.01 14.39
C LEU A 325 5.25 24.18 13.40
N LYS A 326 5.83 25.30 13.84
CA LYS A 326 6.02 26.47 12.97
C LYS A 326 6.85 26.10 11.75
N ASN A 327 6.41 26.52 10.56
CA ASN A 327 7.15 26.28 9.34
C ASN A 327 8.53 26.95 9.39
N ARG A 328 9.54 26.33 8.78
CA ARG A 328 10.93 26.80 8.78
C ARG A 328 11.62 26.55 7.45
N LYS A 329 12.66 27.34 7.18
CA LYS A 329 13.55 27.17 6.01
C LYS A 329 14.34 25.86 6.13
N GLY A 330 14.90 25.40 5.02
CA GLY A 330 15.76 24.18 4.97
C GLY A 330 15.01 22.88 4.70
N ARG A 331 13.70 22.94 4.46
CA ARG A 331 12.89 21.80 3.97
C ARG A 331 13.18 21.54 2.49
N MET A 332 12.83 20.35 1.99
CA MET A 332 13.07 19.95 0.59
C MET A 332 12.39 20.84 -0.45
N ARG A 333 11.36 21.58 -0.03
CA ARG A 333 10.69 22.67 -0.75
C ARG A 333 9.96 23.56 0.24
N GLU A 334 9.43 24.68 -0.23
CA GLU A 334 8.51 25.48 0.59
C GLU A 334 7.32 24.61 1.03
N GLY A 335 7.10 24.57 2.34
CA GLY A 335 5.99 23.88 2.99
C GLY A 335 5.08 24.86 3.72
N GLY A 336 4.21 24.34 4.58
CA GLY A 336 3.34 25.16 5.42
C GLY A 336 3.13 24.55 6.79
N GLU A 337 1.94 24.78 7.34
CA GLU A 337 1.52 24.35 8.68
C GLU A 337 0.21 23.56 8.60
N ALA A 338 -0.11 23.01 7.42
CA ALA A 338 -1.29 22.18 7.22
C ALA A 338 -1.01 20.70 7.50
N LEU A 339 -1.88 20.05 8.25
CA LEU A 339 -1.90 18.59 8.33
C LEU A 339 -3.31 18.10 7.99
N ARG A 340 -3.41 17.14 7.08
CA ARG A 340 -4.67 16.58 6.59
C ARG A 340 -4.62 15.06 6.65
N VAL A 341 -5.09 14.49 7.76
CA VAL A 341 -5.07 13.05 8.01
C VAL A 341 -6.43 12.45 7.60
N LEU A 342 -6.43 11.48 6.68
CA LEU A 342 -7.62 10.70 6.37
C LEU A 342 -7.92 9.74 7.52
N HIS A 343 -6.89 9.01 7.94
CA HIS A 343 -6.98 8.03 9.02
C HIS A 343 -5.67 7.98 9.78
N PHE A 344 -5.73 7.92 11.11
CA PHE A 344 -4.61 7.40 11.89
C PHE A 344 -4.54 5.88 11.73
N THR A 345 -3.34 5.33 11.74
CA THR A 345 -3.08 3.90 11.57
C THR A 345 -2.55 3.30 12.86
N GLY A 346 -2.97 2.10 13.21
CA GLY A 346 -2.43 1.32 14.33
C GLY A 346 -2.08 -0.10 13.90
N ASN A 347 -1.14 -0.73 14.58
CA ASN A 347 -0.80 -2.15 14.41
C ASN A 347 -0.92 -2.89 15.72
#